data_AF-A0A4V6NR37-F1
#
_entry.id   AF-A0A4V6NR37-F1
#
_cell.length_a   1.000
_cell.length_b   1.000
_cell.length_c   1.000
_cell.angle_alpha   90.00
_cell.angle_beta   90.00
_cell.angle_gamma   90.00
#
_symmetry.space_group_name_H-M   'P 1'
#
loop_
_entity.id
_entity.type
_entity.pdbx_description
1 polymer ?
#
loop_
_entity_poly.entity_id
_entity_poly.type
_entity_poly.pdbx_seq_one_letter_code
_entity_poly.pdbx_strand_id
1 'polypeptide(L)'
;MPPILPRLAACLAVLTVSAAHAETPPPVIAGKALFEENCITCHGPTASHGRSGDIRGSDYYRVRNATGGIERMPEIDVTDDEIRAIVAYLAHLKTAQ
;
A
#
# COMPACT_ATOMS: atom_id res chain seq x y z
N MET A 1 50.38 -51.42 -10.19
CA MET A 1 49.23 -51.27 -9.25
C MET A 1 48.84 -49.78 -9.24
N PRO A 2 47.55 -49.45 -9.41
CA PRO A 2 47.00 -48.15 -9.88
C PRO A 2 46.56 -47.25 -8.68
N PRO A 3 45.81 -46.11 -8.79
CA PRO A 3 45.24 -45.42 -9.96
C PRO A 3 45.36 -43.86 -10.02
N ILE A 4 45.04 -43.39 -11.22
CA ILE A 4 44.49 -42.11 -11.72
C ILE A 4 43.47 -41.44 -10.78
N LEU A 5 43.43 -40.10 -10.66
CA LEU A 5 42.15 -39.37 -10.57
C LEU A 5 42.20 -37.92 -11.13
N PRO A 6 41.06 -37.40 -11.66
CA PRO A 6 41.00 -36.27 -12.59
C PRO A 6 40.28 -35.02 -12.05
N ARG A 7 40.37 -33.92 -12.83
CA ARG A 7 39.41 -32.81 -13.03
C ARG A 7 38.42 -32.45 -11.89
N LEU A 8 38.61 -31.28 -11.27
CA LEU A 8 37.52 -30.41 -10.78
C LEU A 8 37.89 -28.95 -11.11
N ALA A 9 37.28 -28.27 -12.08
CA ALA A 9 35.90 -27.77 -12.08
C ALA A 9 35.58 -26.94 -10.83
N ALA A 10 35.82 -25.63 -10.90
CA ALA A 10 35.23 -24.66 -10.00
C ALA A 10 34.55 -23.58 -10.84
N CYS A 11 33.36 -23.90 -11.36
CA CYS A 11 32.43 -22.90 -11.84
C CYS A 11 31.99 -22.05 -10.63
N LEU A 12 32.51 -20.83 -10.52
CA LEU A 12 31.96 -19.81 -9.62
C LEU A 12 30.60 -19.37 -10.18
N ALA A 13 29.54 -20.08 -9.80
CA ALA A 13 28.18 -19.59 -9.98
C ALA A 13 27.94 -18.47 -8.97
N VAL A 14 28.04 -17.23 -9.44
CA VAL A 14 27.62 -16.05 -8.67
C VAL A 14 26.09 -16.07 -8.59
N LEU A 15 25.54 -16.52 -7.45
CA LEU A 15 24.12 -16.32 -7.13
C LEU A 15 23.91 -14.85 -6.77
N THR A 16 23.51 -14.02 -7.73
CA THR A 16 22.91 -12.73 -7.42
C THR A 16 21.45 -12.97 -6.98
N VAL A 17 21.25 -13.08 -5.67
CA VAL A 17 19.91 -12.91 -5.08
C VAL A 17 19.47 -11.47 -5.37
N SER A 18 18.58 -11.29 -6.34
CA SER A 18 17.87 -10.03 -6.52
C SER A 18 16.93 -9.84 -5.33
N ALA A 19 17.28 -8.94 -4.43
CA ALA A 19 16.32 -8.37 -3.50
C ALA A 19 15.29 -7.59 -4.32
N ALA A 20 14.06 -8.11 -4.39
CA ALA A 20 12.93 -7.37 -4.94
C ALA A 20 12.77 -6.10 -4.10
N HIS A 21 13.10 -4.93 -4.68
CA HIS A 21 12.70 -3.66 -4.12
C HIS A 21 11.17 -3.68 -4.06
N ALA A 22 10.59 -3.54 -2.86
CA ALA A 22 9.15 -3.47 -2.70
C ALA A 22 8.67 -2.14 -3.29
N GLU A 23 8.35 -2.14 -4.58
CA GLU A 23 7.73 -1.00 -5.23
C GLU A 23 6.32 -0.81 -4.68
N THR A 24 5.97 0.43 -4.34
CA THR A 24 4.63 0.75 -3.87
C THR A 24 3.63 0.44 -4.98
N PRO A 25 2.61 -0.41 -4.73
CA PRO A 25 1.67 -0.81 -5.78
C PRO A 25 0.95 0.40 -6.41
N PRO A 26 0.67 0.39 -7.73
CA PRO A 26 -0.03 1.50 -8.39
C PRO A 26 -1.35 1.93 -7.72
N PRO A 27 -2.20 1.02 -7.20
CA PRO A 27 -3.41 1.41 -6.46
C PRO A 27 -3.13 2.23 -5.20
N VAL A 28 -2.00 1.99 -4.52
CA VAL A 28 -1.59 2.75 -3.33
C VAL A 28 -1.18 4.17 -3.72
N ILE A 29 -0.51 4.35 -4.86
CA ILE A 29 -0.13 5.68 -5.37
C ILE A 29 -1.37 6.49 -5.77
N ALA A 30 -2.30 5.88 -6.49
CA ALA A 30 -3.56 6.53 -6.85
C ALA A 30 -4.38 6.89 -5.60
N GLY A 31 -4.49 5.97 -4.63
CA GLY A 31 -5.18 6.20 -3.37
C GLY A 31 -4.56 7.32 -2.54
N LYS A 32 -3.23 7.44 -2.54
CA LYS A 32 -2.52 8.54 -1.87
C LYS A 32 -2.91 9.89 -2.46
N ALA A 33 -2.92 10.03 -3.79
CA ALA A 33 -3.26 11.28 -4.45
C ALA A 33 -4.70 11.70 -4.11
N LEU A 34 -5.65 10.78 -4.22
CA LEU A 34 -7.06 11.00 -3.85
C LEU A 34 -7.21 11.41 -2.38
N PHE A 35 -6.47 10.76 -1.48
CA PHE A 35 -6.51 11.05 -0.05
C PHE A 35 -5.93 12.44 0.27
N GLU A 36 -4.81 12.80 -0.36
CA GLU A 36 -4.16 14.12 -0.22
C GLU A 36 -5.06 15.26 -0.70
N GLU A 37 -5.81 15.04 -1.77
CA GLU A 37 -6.74 16.03 -2.30
C GLU A 37 -7.99 16.20 -1.42
N ASN A 38 -8.56 15.10 -0.95
CA ASN A 38 -9.92 15.10 -0.42
C ASN A 38 -10.03 14.93 1.10
N CYS A 39 -9.04 14.31 1.76
CA CYS A 39 -9.23 13.76 3.10
C CYS A 39 -8.35 14.41 4.18
N ILE A 40 -7.16 14.91 3.83
CA ILE A 40 -6.15 15.32 4.81
C ILE A 40 -6.58 16.49 5.69
N THR A 41 -7.45 17.37 5.21
CA THR A 41 -7.95 18.52 5.97
C THR A 41 -8.62 18.09 7.27
N CYS A 42 -9.27 16.93 7.27
CA CYS A 42 -9.99 16.40 8.44
C CYS A 42 -9.29 15.21 9.10
N HIS A 43 -8.64 14.34 8.31
CA HIS A 43 -8.06 13.08 8.79
C HIS A 43 -6.53 13.14 9.00
N GLY A 44 -5.90 14.23 8.57
CA GLY A 44 -4.45 14.42 8.61
C GLY A 44 -3.70 13.55 7.59
N PRO A 45 -2.40 13.83 7.37
CA PRO A 45 -1.60 13.14 6.35
C PRO A 45 -1.37 11.65 6.65
N THR A 46 -1.52 11.24 7.92
CA THR A 46 -1.32 9.86 8.37
C THR A 46 -2.64 9.09 8.54
N ALA A 47 -3.78 9.72 8.25
CA ALA A 47 -5.12 9.15 8.45
C ALA A 47 -5.42 8.68 9.90
N SER A 48 -4.68 9.21 10.88
CA SER A 48 -4.77 8.85 12.29
C SER A 48 -5.38 9.96 13.17
N HIS A 49 -5.90 11.02 12.55
CA HIS A 49 -6.40 12.22 13.22
C HIS A 49 -7.88 12.47 12.88
N GLY A 50 -8.46 13.48 13.55
CA GLY A 50 -9.83 13.90 13.33
C GLY A 50 -10.82 13.22 14.25
N ARG A 51 -12.11 13.59 14.11
CA ARG A 51 -13.19 13.11 14.98
C ARG A 51 -13.44 11.61 14.85
N SER A 52 -13.17 11.05 13.68
CA SER A 52 -13.35 9.64 13.38
C SER A 52 -12.24 8.75 13.95
N GLY A 53 -11.21 9.35 14.56
CA GLY A 53 -10.04 8.64 15.07
C GLY A 53 -9.16 8.08 13.94
N ASP A 54 -8.51 6.96 14.22
CA ASP A 54 -7.67 6.26 13.26
C ASP A 54 -8.52 5.53 12.21
N ILE A 55 -8.41 5.95 10.95
CA ILE A 55 -9.12 5.35 9.82
C ILE A 55 -8.23 4.47 8.94
N ARG A 56 -6.96 4.28 9.30
CA ARG A 56 -6.06 3.37 8.56
C ARG A 56 -6.60 1.94 8.56
N GLY A 57 -6.46 1.27 7.42
CA GLY A 57 -7.00 -0.07 7.20
C GLY A 57 -8.53 -0.17 7.12
N SER A 58 -9.23 0.96 6.96
CA SER A 58 -10.68 0.93 6.71
C SER A 58 -11.00 0.15 5.45
N ASP A 59 -12.06 -0.66 5.51
CA ASP A 59 -12.54 -1.43 4.37
C ASP A 59 -13.35 -0.60 3.37
N TYR A 60 -13.66 -1.23 2.24
CA TYR A 60 -14.43 -0.64 1.15
C TYR A 60 -15.77 -0.06 1.59
N TYR A 61 -16.56 -0.79 2.38
CA TYR A 61 -17.90 -0.35 2.76
C TYR A 61 -17.86 0.84 3.70
N ARG A 62 -16.88 0.87 4.60
CA ARG A 62 -16.66 2.01 5.49
C ARG A 62 -16.29 3.26 4.70
N VAL A 63 -15.36 3.15 3.75
CA VAL A 63 -14.95 4.30 2.91
C VAL A 63 -16.13 4.76 2.05
N ARG A 64 -16.79 3.84 1.32
CA ARG A 64 -17.96 4.16 0.47
C ARG A 64 -19.08 4.86 1.23
N ASN A 65 -19.43 4.36 2.42
CA ASN A 65 -20.50 4.97 3.22
C ASN A 65 -20.11 6.36 3.72
N ALA A 66 -18.84 6.55 4.07
CA ALA A 66 -18.36 7.82 4.59
C ALA A 66 -18.27 8.88 3.49
N THR A 67 -17.78 8.52 2.30
CA THR A 67 -17.69 9.43 1.13
C THR A 67 -19.05 9.77 0.55
N GLY A 68 -20.08 8.96 0.78
CA GLY A 68 -21.48 9.30 0.48
C GLY A 68 -22.08 10.39 1.39
N GLY A 69 -21.31 10.93 2.33
CA GLY A 69 -21.73 11.98 3.25
C GLY A 69 -22.36 11.44 4.54
N ILE A 70 -21.72 11.71 5.68
CA ILE A 70 -22.24 11.37 7.01
C ILE A 70 -21.88 12.47 8.01
N GLU A 71 -22.87 12.95 8.75
CA GLU A 71 -22.70 13.96 9.82
C GLU A 71 -21.92 15.22 9.40
N ARG A 72 -20.59 15.20 9.60
CA ARG A 72 -19.63 16.28 9.29
C ARG A 72 -18.68 15.94 8.15
N MET A 73 -18.67 14.69 7.68
CA MET A 73 -17.96 14.30 6.48
C MET A 73 -18.79 14.71 5.27
N PRO A 74 -18.27 15.59 4.39
CA PRO A 74 -19.00 15.99 3.21
C PRO A 74 -19.18 14.81 2.25
N GLU A 75 -20.14 14.93 1.36
CA GLU A 75 -20.17 14.08 0.17
C GLU A 75 -18.94 14.38 -0.69
N ILE A 76 -18.27 13.33 -1.14
CA ILE A 76 -17.09 13.39 -1.99
C ILE A 76 -17.41 12.54 -3.22
N ASP A 77 -17.36 13.17 -4.40
CA ASP A 77 -17.60 12.48 -5.67
C ASP A 77 -16.38 11.61 -6.01
N VAL A 78 -16.48 10.33 -5.70
CA VAL A 78 -15.49 9.29 -6.01
C VAL A 78 -16.18 8.03 -6.50
N THR A 79 -15.61 7.42 -7.52
CA THR A 79 -16.05 6.16 -8.11
C THR A 79 -15.66 4.96 -7.23
N ASP A 80 -16.27 3.80 -7.50
CA ASP A 80 -15.94 2.55 -6.81
C ASP A 80 -14.46 2.14 -6.97
N ASP A 81 -13.83 2.45 -8.11
CA ASP A 81 -12.40 2.19 -8.34
C ASP A 81 -11.50 3.12 -7.53
N GLU A 82 -11.87 4.39 -7.40
CA GLU A 82 -11.18 5.37 -6.57
C GLU A 82 -11.31 5.02 -5.08
N ILE A 83 -12.49 4.56 -4.64
CA ILE A 83 -12.68 4.02 -3.28
C ILE A 83 -11.74 2.85 -3.02
N ARG A 84 -11.61 1.91 -3.97
CA ARG A 84 -10.67 0.78 -3.86
C ARG A 84 -9.22 1.25 -3.75
N ALA A 85 -8.82 2.28 -4.51
CA ALA A 85 -7.50 2.86 -4.43
C ALA A 85 -7.26 3.50 -3.04
N ILE A 86 -8.22 4.28 -2.53
CA ILE A 86 -8.17 4.88 -1.18
C ILE A 86 -8.01 3.78 -0.11
N VAL A 87 -8.79 2.70 -0.20
CA VAL A 87 -8.67 1.55 0.72
C VAL A 87 -7.28 0.94 0.67
N ALA A 88 -6.71 0.77 -0.53
CA ALA A 88 -5.35 0.25 -0.68
C ALA A 88 -4.32 1.17 0.01
N TYR A 89 -4.47 2.48 -0.12
CA TYR A 89 -3.62 3.44 0.56
C TYR A 89 -3.79 3.42 2.09
N LEU A 90 -5.02 3.38 2.60
CA LEU A 90 -5.29 3.28 4.04
C LEU A 90 -4.73 1.98 4.64
N ALA A 91 -4.78 0.87 3.89
CA ALA A 91 -4.15 -0.39 4.29
C ALA A 91 -2.62 -0.28 4.31
N HIS A 92 -2.03 0.37 3.31
CA HIS A 92 -0.59 0.63 3.28
C HIS A 92 -0.12 1.49 4.47
N LEU A 93 -0.87 2.54 4.83
CA LEU A 93 -0.58 3.35 6.02
C LEU A 93 -0.65 2.55 7.33
N LYS A 94 -1.47 1.49 7.38
CA LYS A 94 -1.60 0.63 8.56
C LYS A 94 -0.37 -0.26 8.76
N THR A 95 0.24 -0.72 7.68
CA THR A 95 1.37 -1.66 7.71
C THR A 95 2.74 -0.99 7.70
N ALA A 96 2.81 0.28 7.30
CA ALA A 96 4.04 1.08 7.32
C ALA A 96 4.41 1.67 8.70
N GLN A 97 3.65 1.36 9.75
CA GLN A 97 3.83 1.81 11.14
C GLN A 97 3.94 0.62 12.08
#